data_AF-A0A438B265-F1
#
_entry.id   AF-A0A438B265-F1
#
_cell.length_a   1.000
_cell.length_b   1.000
_cell.length_c   1.000
_cell.angle_alpha   90.00
_cell.angle_beta   90.00
_cell.angle_gamma   90.00
#
_symmetry.space_group_name_H-M   'P 1'
#
loop_
_entity.id
_entity.type
_entity.pdbx_description
1 polymer ?
#
loop_
_entity_poly.entity_id
_entity_poly.type
_entity_poly.pdbx_seq_one_letter_code
_entity_poly.pdbx_strand_id
1 'polypeptide(L)'
;MDAGLLILRLAVGGTLLADGLQKLVGWWDGPGLAGYRDELADAGFDHAGALAVAGALGEVAGGALLILGLFTPVAAAGVLAVMINAWCIQQSTVPGLAYFEPEGIEYETLIGAAAAAIILIGPGRIALDGRRRWATRPHAGSVAILIVGIAAGVGVWFALNGANPVI
;
A
#
# COMPACT_ATOMS: atom_id res chain seq x y z
N MET A 1 0.73 19.52 15.40
CA MET A 1 1.17 18.80 14.19
C MET A 1 1.32 17.30 14.43
N ASP A 2 1.95 16.83 15.51
CA ASP A 2 2.16 15.38 15.75
C ASP A 2 0.88 14.54 15.85
N ALA A 3 -0.18 15.08 16.46
CA ALA A 3 -1.48 14.40 16.53
C ALA A 3 -2.11 14.19 15.14
N GLY A 4 -1.92 15.14 14.20
CA GLY A 4 -2.39 15.00 12.83
C GLY A 4 -1.66 13.88 12.07
N LEU A 5 -0.36 13.73 12.29
CA LEU A 5 0.41 12.61 11.73
C LEU A 5 0.02 11.26 12.34
N LEU A 6 -0.31 11.25 13.63
CA LEU A 6 -0.86 10.04 14.25
C LEU A 6 -2.19 9.67 13.58
N ILE A 7 -3.12 10.62 13.42
CA ILE A 7 -4.41 10.36 12.76
C ILE A 7 -4.19 9.85 11.33
N LEU A 8 -3.29 10.47 10.57
CA LEU A 8 -2.99 10.04 9.20
C LEU A 8 -2.45 8.60 9.16
N ARG A 9 -1.56 8.24 10.08
CA ARG A 9 -1.03 6.87 10.19
C ARG A 9 -2.07 5.86 10.64
N LEU A 10 -2.95 6.25 11.57
CA LEU A 10 -4.05 5.39 12.02
C LEU A 10 -5.07 5.16 10.92
N ALA A 11 -5.38 6.20 10.13
CA ALA A 11 -6.27 6.08 8.98
C ALA A 11 -5.67 5.15 7.92
N VAL A 12 -4.50 5.49 7.36
CA VAL A 12 -3.85 4.69 6.31
C VAL A 12 -3.52 3.28 6.80
N GLY A 13 -2.92 3.16 7.99
CA GLY A 13 -2.52 1.88 8.54
C GLY A 13 -3.70 1.02 8.99
N GLY A 14 -4.76 1.63 9.54
CA GLY A 14 -5.98 0.94 9.94
C GLY A 14 -6.74 0.38 8.75
N THR A 15 -6.85 1.17 7.69
CA THR A 15 -7.45 0.74 6.42
C THR A 15 -6.70 -0.45 5.81
N LEU A 16 -5.37 -0.35 5.66
CA LEU A 16 -4.54 -1.44 5.15
C LEU A 16 -4.57 -2.69 6.04
N LEU A 17 -4.64 -2.51 7.35
CA LEU A 17 -4.78 -3.63 8.29
C LEU A 17 -6.13 -4.33 8.10
N ALA A 18 -7.21 -3.58 7.90
CA ALA A 18 -8.53 -4.13 7.65
C ALA A 18 -8.57 -4.89 6.30
N ASP A 19 -8.12 -4.27 5.21
CA ASP A 19 -8.06 -4.89 3.88
C ASP A 19 -7.16 -6.14 3.90
N GLY A 20 -6.01 -6.04 4.56
CA GLY A 20 -5.08 -7.17 4.72
C GLY A 20 -5.68 -8.31 5.52
N LEU A 21 -6.49 -8.04 6.55
CA LEU A 21 -7.20 -9.07 7.31
C LEU A 21 -8.33 -9.71 6.51
N GLN A 22 -9.05 -8.94 5.69
CA GLN A 22 -10.03 -9.49 4.74
C GLN A 22 -9.36 -10.46 3.76
N LYS A 23 -8.21 -10.08 3.20
CA LYS A 23 -7.44 -10.92 2.26
C LYS A 23 -6.73 -12.08 2.93
N LEU A 24 -6.24 -11.94 4.16
CA LEU A 24 -5.46 -12.98 4.82
C LEU A 24 -6.34 -14.04 5.49
N VAL A 25 -7.38 -13.61 6.22
CA VAL A 25 -8.18 -14.50 7.07
C VAL A 25 -9.68 -14.50 6.73
N GLY A 26 -10.12 -13.70 5.76
CA GLY A 26 -11.55 -13.63 5.39
C GLY A 26 -12.41 -12.94 6.45
N TRP A 27 -11.85 -12.03 7.23
CA TRP A 27 -12.64 -11.28 8.22
C TRP A 27 -13.71 -10.44 7.51
N TRP A 28 -14.88 -10.24 8.12
CA TRP A 28 -15.99 -9.44 7.58
C TRP A 28 -16.50 -9.92 6.23
N ASP A 29 -16.55 -11.24 6.03
CA ASP A 29 -16.97 -11.86 4.77
C ASP A 29 -16.06 -11.48 3.59
N GLY A 30 -14.80 -11.16 3.91
CA GLY A 30 -13.76 -10.88 2.93
C GLY A 30 -13.38 -12.12 2.11
N PRO A 31 -12.72 -11.93 0.96
CA PRO A 31 -12.42 -13.01 0.01
C PRO A 31 -11.52 -14.12 0.60
N GLY A 32 -10.78 -13.80 1.66
CA GLY A 32 -9.78 -14.68 2.23
C GLY A 32 -8.63 -14.94 1.25
N LEU A 33 -7.68 -15.76 1.68
CA LEU A 33 -6.43 -15.92 0.94
C LEU A 33 -6.65 -16.61 -0.42
N ALA A 34 -7.63 -17.50 -0.49
CA ALA A 34 -8.00 -18.18 -1.73
C ALA A 34 -8.66 -17.21 -2.72
N GLY A 35 -9.64 -16.41 -2.28
CA GLY A 35 -10.30 -15.43 -3.14
C GLY A 35 -9.32 -14.36 -3.64
N TYR A 36 -8.44 -13.85 -2.77
CA TYR A 36 -7.43 -12.88 -3.18
C TYR A 36 -6.41 -13.47 -4.18
N ARG A 37 -6.07 -14.75 -4.03
CA ARG A 37 -5.24 -15.44 -5.02
C ARG A 37 -5.95 -15.53 -6.37
N ASP A 38 -7.24 -15.84 -6.38
CA ASP A 38 -8.00 -15.97 -7.62
C ASP A 38 -8.17 -14.60 -8.29
N GLU A 39 -8.42 -13.52 -7.53
CA GLU A 39 -8.40 -12.14 -8.02
C GLU A 39 -7.07 -11.78 -8.70
N LEU A 40 -5.93 -12.13 -8.08
CA LEU A 40 -4.61 -11.88 -8.66
C LEU A 40 -4.37 -12.72 -9.94
N ALA A 41 -4.88 -13.95 -9.97
CA ALA A 41 -4.78 -14.81 -11.15
C ALA A 41 -5.63 -14.27 -12.30
N ASP A 42 -6.85 -13.81 -12.02
CA ASP A 42 -7.76 -13.20 -12.99
C ASP A 42 -7.23 -11.86 -13.51
N ALA A 43 -6.53 -11.10 -12.66
CA ALA A 43 -5.82 -9.90 -13.06
C ALA A 43 -4.58 -10.19 -13.93
N GLY A 44 -4.15 -11.44 -14.08
CA GLY A 44 -3.04 -11.85 -14.94
C GLY A 44 -1.67 -11.90 -14.27
N PHE A 45 -1.59 -11.98 -12.94
CA PHE A 45 -0.31 -12.13 -12.26
C PHE A 45 0.25 -13.55 -12.34
N ASP A 46 1.51 -13.65 -12.76
CA ASP A 46 2.35 -14.81 -12.57
C ASP A 46 2.59 -15.08 -11.08
N HIS A 47 2.51 -16.35 -10.67
CA HIS A 47 2.70 -16.77 -9.27
C HIS A 47 1.70 -16.17 -8.27
N ALA A 48 0.43 -15.99 -8.67
CA ALA A 48 -0.65 -15.44 -7.85
C ALA A 48 -0.71 -15.99 -6.41
N GLY A 49 -0.40 -17.27 -6.17
CA GLY A 49 -0.37 -17.85 -4.82
C GLY A 49 0.71 -17.25 -3.90
N ALA A 50 1.92 -17.04 -4.42
CA ALA A 50 3.00 -16.43 -3.64
C ALA A 50 2.73 -14.95 -3.40
N LEU A 51 2.18 -14.27 -4.41
CA LEU A 51 1.80 -12.85 -4.30
C LEU A 51 0.62 -12.61 -3.37
N ALA A 52 -0.37 -13.51 -3.34
CA ALA A 52 -1.49 -13.39 -2.40
C ALA A 52 -1.00 -13.41 -0.95
N VAL A 53 -0.09 -14.34 -0.63
CA VAL A 53 0.51 -14.43 0.72
C VAL A 53 1.37 -13.21 1.01
N ALA A 54 2.27 -12.84 0.10
CA ALA A 54 3.17 -11.72 0.29
C ALA A 54 2.43 -10.38 0.41
N GLY A 55 1.41 -10.16 -0.43
CA GLY A 55 0.55 -8.99 -0.45
C GLY A 55 -0.29 -8.89 0.82
N ALA A 56 -1.04 -9.94 1.17
CA ALA A 56 -1.89 -9.94 2.36
C ALA A 56 -1.07 -9.77 3.66
N LEU A 57 0.07 -10.47 3.78
CA LEU A 57 0.98 -10.27 4.91
C LEU A 57 1.61 -8.87 4.89
N GLY A 58 1.96 -8.35 3.72
CA GLY A 58 2.51 -7.02 3.53
C GLY A 58 1.54 -5.91 3.96
N GLU A 59 0.25 -6.05 3.64
CA GLU A 59 -0.81 -5.13 4.06
C GLU A 59 -1.02 -5.16 5.57
N VAL A 60 -1.14 -6.36 6.16
CA VAL A 60 -1.31 -6.52 7.61
C VAL A 60 -0.09 -5.98 8.36
N ALA A 61 1.12 -6.39 7.97
CA ALA A 61 2.36 -5.96 8.62
C ALA A 61 2.61 -4.46 8.39
N GLY A 62 2.43 -3.97 7.17
CA GLY A 62 2.58 -2.55 6.82
C GLY A 62 1.61 -1.67 7.57
N GLY A 63 0.33 -2.06 7.64
CA GLY A 63 -0.71 -1.38 8.40
C GLY A 63 -0.39 -1.32 9.89
N ALA A 64 -0.04 -2.46 10.50
CA ALA A 64 0.36 -2.54 11.89
C ALA A 64 1.60 -1.69 12.21
N LEU A 65 2.63 -1.74 11.37
CA LEU A 65 3.85 -0.94 11.52
C LEU A 65 3.57 0.57 11.43
N LEU A 66 2.67 0.99 10.54
CA LEU A 66 2.26 2.39 10.43
C LEU A 66 1.53 2.88 11.69
N ILE A 67 0.57 2.10 12.18
CA ILE A 67 -0.19 2.39 13.41
C ILE A 67 0.77 2.56 14.59
N LEU A 68 1.67 1.59 14.77
CA LEU A 68 2.67 1.61 15.84
C LEU A 68 3.71 2.72 15.63
N GLY A 69 3.88 3.21 14.41
CA GLY A 69 4.91 4.17 14.06
C GLY A 69 6.31 3.58 14.15
N LEU A 70 6.45 2.30 13.74
CA LEU A 70 7.70 1.57 13.69
C LEU A 70 8.12 1.42 12.21
N PHE A 71 9.39 1.69 11.89
CA PHE A 71 9.89 1.71 10.51
C PHE A 71 8.99 2.50 9.54
N THR A 72 8.32 3.55 10.02
CA THR A 72 7.23 4.24 9.33
C THR A 72 7.46 4.53 7.85
N PRO A 73 8.62 5.08 7.42
CA PRO A 73 8.80 5.36 5.99
C PRO A 73 8.95 4.09 5.15
N VAL A 74 9.49 3.01 5.70
CA VAL A 74 9.59 1.71 5.01
C VAL A 74 8.22 1.06 4.94
N ALA A 75 7.46 1.08 6.05
CA ALA A 75 6.08 0.59 6.07
C ALA A 75 5.19 1.37 5.09
N ALA A 76 5.31 2.70 5.06
CA ALA A 76 4.59 3.56 4.11
C ALA A 76 5.00 3.29 2.65
N ALA A 77 6.28 2.98 2.39
CA ALA A 77 6.73 2.60 1.05
C ALA A 77 6.15 1.26 0.60
N GLY A 78 6.02 0.29 1.51
CA GLY A 78 5.31 -0.96 1.25
C GLY A 78 3.84 -0.73 0.93
N VAL A 79 3.14 0.08 1.74
CA VAL A 79 1.75 0.47 1.47
C VAL A 79 1.61 1.16 0.11
N LEU A 80 2.51 2.09 -0.22
CA LEU A 80 2.52 2.74 -1.53
C LEU A 80 2.67 1.74 -2.68
N ALA A 81 3.57 0.76 -2.54
CA ALA A 81 3.77 -0.28 -3.56
C ALA A 81 2.52 -1.15 -3.75
N VAL A 82 1.82 -1.50 -2.67
CA VAL A 82 0.54 -2.23 -2.72
C VAL A 82 -0.52 -1.38 -3.42
N MET A 83 -0.68 -0.11 -3.05
CA MET A 83 -1.68 0.77 -3.67
C MET A 83 -1.43 0.99 -5.15
N ILE A 84 -0.16 1.03 -5.60
CA ILE A 84 0.17 1.07 -7.03
C ILE A 84 -0.32 -0.19 -7.75
N ASN A 85 -0.15 -1.37 -7.15
CA ASN A 85 -0.63 -2.61 -7.77
C ASN A 85 -2.15 -2.69 -7.78
N ALA A 86 -2.82 -2.33 -6.68
CA ALA A 86 -4.27 -2.24 -6.61
C ALA A 86 -4.83 -1.27 -7.68
N TRP A 87 -4.21 -0.11 -7.83
CA TRP A 87 -4.54 0.88 -8.85
C TRP A 87 -4.43 0.30 -10.26
N CYS A 88 -3.34 -0.41 -10.56
CA CYS A 88 -3.15 -1.03 -11.87
C CYS A 88 -4.16 -2.16 -12.14
N ILE A 89 -4.49 -2.98 -11.13
CA ILE A 89 -5.52 -4.03 -11.24
C ILE A 89 -6.85 -3.37 -11.59
N GLN A 90 -7.31 -2.40 -10.80
CA GLN A 90 -8.60 -1.74 -11.01
C GLN A 90 -8.66 -1.06 -12.39
N GLN A 91 -7.64 -0.30 -12.75
CA GLN A 91 -7.56 0.41 -14.02
C GLN A 91 -7.53 -0.54 -15.23
N SER A 92 -6.97 -1.74 -15.09
CA SER A 92 -6.94 -2.73 -16.17
C SER A 92 -8.31 -3.36 -16.48
N THR A 93 -9.30 -3.20 -15.59
CA THR A 93 -10.65 -3.73 -15.80
C THR A 93 -11.55 -2.83 -16.63
N VAL A 94 -11.15 -1.56 -16.86
CA VAL A 94 -11.98 -0.55 -17.53
C VAL A 94 -11.23 0.06 -18.73
N PRO A 95 -11.87 0.19 -19.91
CA PRO A 95 -11.26 0.89 -21.04
C PRO A 95 -11.19 2.41 -20.79
N GLY A 96 -9.99 2.97 -20.86
CA GLY A 96 -9.74 4.40 -20.59
C GLY A 96 -9.66 4.73 -19.09
N LEU A 97 -9.33 5.98 -18.75
CA LEU A 97 -9.10 6.38 -17.36
C LEU A 97 -10.42 6.57 -16.60
N ALA A 98 -10.77 5.62 -15.74
CA ALA A 98 -11.93 5.69 -14.86
C ALA A 98 -11.49 6.13 -13.46
N TYR A 99 -11.63 7.42 -13.16
CA TYR A 99 -11.18 7.97 -11.88
C TYR A 99 -12.22 7.87 -10.76
N PHE A 100 -13.48 8.18 -11.07
CA PHE A 100 -14.57 8.22 -10.10
C PHE A 100 -15.35 6.91 -10.07
N GLU A 101 -16.05 6.65 -8.96
CA GLU A 101 -16.97 5.52 -8.82
C GLU A 101 -17.95 5.39 -10.02
N PRO A 102 -18.40 4.16 -10.35
CA PRO A 102 -18.29 2.92 -9.55
C PRO A 102 -17.04 2.06 -9.79
N GLU A 103 -16.32 2.21 -10.91
CA GLU A 103 -15.08 1.47 -11.19
C GLU A 103 -13.82 2.35 -11.08
N GLY A 104 -13.83 3.29 -10.14
CA GLY A 104 -12.82 4.35 -9.99
C GLY A 104 -11.56 3.92 -9.24
N ILE A 105 -10.46 4.62 -9.54
CA ILE A 105 -9.14 4.49 -8.87
C ILE A 105 -8.90 5.57 -7.79
N GLU A 106 -9.93 6.32 -7.42
CA GLU A 106 -9.82 7.47 -6.51
C GLU A 106 -9.31 7.07 -5.12
N TYR A 107 -9.75 5.92 -4.63
CA TYR A 107 -9.40 5.41 -3.30
C TYR A 107 -7.92 5.05 -3.21
N GLU A 108 -7.41 4.27 -4.15
CA GLU A 108 -6.00 3.87 -4.24
C GLU A 108 -5.11 5.10 -4.43
N THR A 109 -5.57 6.06 -5.25
CA THR A 109 -4.85 7.32 -5.46
C THR A 109 -4.75 8.13 -4.17
N LEU A 110 -5.84 8.22 -3.39
CA LEU A 110 -5.87 8.97 -2.15
C LEU A 110 -5.01 8.32 -1.07
N ILE A 111 -5.12 7.00 -0.88
CA ILE A 111 -4.29 6.27 0.09
C ILE A 111 -2.82 6.27 -0.33
N GLY A 112 -2.53 6.13 -1.63
CA GLY A 112 -1.18 6.24 -2.17
C GLY A 112 -0.57 7.63 -1.93
N ALA A 113 -1.32 8.71 -2.18
CA ALA A 113 -0.90 10.07 -1.89
C ALA A 113 -0.66 10.30 -0.38
N ALA A 114 -1.53 9.76 0.47
CA ALA A 114 -1.37 9.80 1.92
C ALA A 114 -0.12 9.04 2.38
N ALA A 115 0.15 7.87 1.81
CA ALA A 115 1.37 7.10 2.07
C ALA A 115 2.62 7.87 1.63
N ALA A 116 2.62 8.48 0.45
CA ALA A 116 3.71 9.34 -0.01
C ALA A 116 3.93 10.54 0.93
N ALA A 117 2.87 11.17 1.44
CA ALA A 117 2.97 12.22 2.44
C ALA A 117 3.59 11.71 3.75
N ILE A 118 3.20 10.53 4.24
CA ILE A 118 3.80 9.88 5.42
C ILE A 118 5.29 9.61 5.18
N ILE A 119 5.69 9.15 3.99
CA ILE A 119 7.10 8.94 3.65
C ILE A 119 7.87 10.26 3.74
N LEU A 120 7.35 11.33 3.15
CA LEU A 120 8.05 12.62 3.10
C LEU A 120 8.13 13.31 4.47
N ILE A 121 7.06 13.27 5.25
CA ILE A 121 6.97 13.92 6.56
C ILE A 121 7.63 13.09 7.66
N GLY A 122 7.52 11.76 7.59
CA GLY A 122 8.06 10.82 8.57
C GLY A 122 7.11 10.47 9.73
N PRO A 123 7.59 9.71 10.74
CA PRO A 123 6.80 9.15 11.85
C PRO A 123 6.12 10.15 12.78
N GLY A 124 6.64 11.37 12.91
CA GLY A 124 6.23 12.31 13.95
C GLY A 124 6.69 11.90 15.37
N ARG A 125 6.43 12.73 16.37
CA ARG A 125 6.92 12.50 17.75
C ARG A 125 6.11 11.46 18.52
N ILE A 126 4.84 11.23 18.15
CA ILE A 126 3.92 10.25 18.77
C ILE A 126 4.01 8.93 18.01
N ALA A 127 5.22 8.41 17.83
CA ALA A 127 5.53 7.15 17.15
C ALA A 127 6.60 6.42 17.95
N LEU A 128 6.57 5.08 17.93
CA LEU A 128 7.59 4.29 18.65
C LEU A 128 9.01 4.57 18.15
N ASP A 129 9.19 4.79 16.84
CA ASP A 129 10.48 5.22 16.26
C ASP A 129 10.68 6.75 16.22
N GLY A 130 9.71 7.54 16.68
CA GLY A 130 9.68 9.00 16.51
C GLY A 130 10.85 9.77 17.13
N ARG A 131 11.54 9.17 18.12
CA ARG A 131 12.72 9.77 18.77
C ARG A 131 14.06 9.32 18.19
N ARG A 132 14.08 8.36 17.25
CA ARG A 132 15.34 7.91 16.63
C ARG A 132 15.71 8.80 15.44
N ARG A 133 16.98 9.17 15.36
CA ARG A 133 17.54 10.11 14.36
C ARG A 133 17.39 9.65 12.90
N TRP A 134 17.29 8.34 12.65
CA TRP A 134 17.01 7.78 11.32
C TRP A 134 15.58 8.07 10.80
N ALA A 135 14.68 8.43 11.70
CA ALA A 135 13.26 8.60 11.46
C ALA A 135 12.85 10.08 11.47
N THR A 136 13.65 10.98 12.04
CA THR A 136 13.43 12.43 11.97
C THR A 136 13.70 12.92 10.55
N ARG A 137 12.71 13.56 9.93
CA ARG A 137 12.70 14.03 8.54
C ARG A 137 12.24 15.50 8.48
N PRO A 138 12.58 16.26 7.41
CA PRO A 138 13.03 15.82 6.09
C PRO A 138 14.56 15.61 5.95
N HIS A 139 14.95 14.49 5.35
CA HIS A 139 16.32 14.18 4.91
C HIS A 139 16.27 13.59 3.50
N ALA A 140 17.36 13.67 2.72
CA ALA A 140 17.42 13.11 1.34
C ALA A 140 16.99 11.62 1.26
N GLY A 141 17.17 10.87 2.35
CA GLY A 141 16.70 9.49 2.45
C GLY A 141 15.18 9.31 2.35
N SER A 142 14.38 10.36 2.54
CA SER A 142 12.93 10.29 2.33
C SER A 142 12.55 10.14 0.87
N VAL A 143 13.22 10.92 0.02
CA VAL A 143 13.00 10.88 -1.43
C VAL A 143 13.51 9.56 -1.99
N ALA A 144 14.65 9.07 -1.50
CA ALA A 144 15.14 7.74 -1.87
C ALA A 144 14.13 6.63 -1.53
N ILE A 145 13.55 6.64 -0.33
CA ILE A 145 12.54 5.64 0.07
C ILE A 145 11.24 5.78 -0.74
N LEU A 146 10.82 7.00 -1.07
CA LEU A 146 9.69 7.23 -1.97
C LEU A 146 9.94 6.61 -3.35
N ILE A 147 11.11 6.89 -3.93
CA ILE A 147 11.52 6.33 -5.22
C ILE A 147 11.56 4.80 -5.15
N VAL A 148 12.12 4.22 -4.08
CA VAL A 148 12.16 2.77 -3.89
C VAL A 148 10.75 2.19 -3.77
N GLY A 149 9.84 2.82 -3.04
CA GLY A 149 8.45 2.36 -2.93
C GLY A 149 7.72 2.38 -4.28
N ILE A 150 7.87 3.45 -5.05
CA ILE A 150 7.32 3.56 -6.41
C ILE A 150 7.94 2.49 -7.32
N ALA A 151 9.27 2.39 -7.33
CA ALA A 151 9.98 1.42 -8.15
C ALA A 151 9.63 -0.03 -7.79
N ALA A 152 9.39 -0.33 -6.51
CA ALA A 152 8.93 -1.64 -6.07
C ALA A 152 7.51 -1.93 -6.58
N GLY A 153 6.56 -0.99 -6.42
CA GLY A 153 5.19 -1.15 -6.91
C GLY A 153 5.13 -1.36 -8.43
N VAL A 154 5.80 -0.48 -9.17
CA VAL A 154 5.91 -0.55 -10.63
C VAL A 154 6.66 -1.80 -11.08
N GLY A 155 7.75 -2.15 -10.40
CA GLY A 155 8.56 -3.32 -10.70
C GLY A 155 7.79 -4.62 -10.52
N VAL A 156 6.99 -4.76 -9.45
CA VAL A 156 6.10 -5.91 -9.23
C VAL A 156 5.10 -6.04 -10.37
N TRP A 157 4.45 -4.95 -10.77
CA TRP A 157 3.50 -4.95 -11.87
C TRP A 157 4.15 -5.40 -13.19
N PHE A 158 5.24 -4.76 -13.61
CA PHE A 158 5.87 -5.10 -14.90
C PHE A 158 6.56 -6.46 -14.90
N ALA A 159 7.11 -6.90 -13.77
CA ALA A 159 7.82 -8.18 -13.69
C ALA A 159 6.89 -9.38 -13.57
N LEU A 160 5.71 -9.22 -12.95
CA LEU A 160 4.84 -10.33 -12.59
C LEU A 160 3.48 -10.30 -13.30
N ASN A 161 3.04 -9.16 -13.84
CA ASN A 161 1.83 -9.08 -14.65
C ASN A 161 2.20 -8.81 -16.12
N GLY A 162 3.05 -7.80 -16.34
CA GLY A 162 3.58 -7.47 -17.67
C GLY A 162 2.56 -6.82 -18.62
N ALA A 163 1.28 -6.69 -18.25
CA ALA A 163 0.29 -5.97 -19.03
C ALA A 163 0.43 -4.44 -18.88
N ASN A 164 -0.04 -3.69 -19.87
CA ASN A 164 -0.16 -2.25 -19.74
C ASN A 164 -1.54 -1.94 -19.13
N PRO A 165 -1.62 -1.32 -17.95
CA PRO A 165 -2.89 -1.15 -17.23
C PRO A 165 -3.85 -0.14 -17.89
N VAL A 166 -3.42 0.59 -18.93
CA VAL A 166 -4.18 1.71 -19.52
C VAL A 166 -4.74 1.40 -20.93
N ILE A 167 -4.51 0.19 -21.46
CA ILE A 167 -5.04 -0.25 -22.78
C ILE A 167 -6.06 -1.36 -22.60
#